data_AF-A0AAE2V8C2-F1
#
_entry.id   AF-A0AAE2V8C2-F1
#
_cell.length_a   1.000
_cell.length_b   1.000
_cell.length_c   1.000
_cell.angle_alpha   90.00
_cell.angle_beta   90.00
_cell.angle_gamma   90.00
#
_symmetry.space_group_name_H-M   'P 1'
#
loop_
_entity.id
_entity.type
_entity.pdbx_description
1 polymer ?
#
loop_
_entity_poly.entity_id
_entity_poly.type
_entity_poly.pdbx_seq_one_letter_code
_entity_poly.pdbx_strand_id
1 'polypeptide(L)'
;MNMHRVGRQIYRWEGGLFNVLCAIYFIVLGPRVVEAADYALRTPGSKVHWLGFLLIGIGVAEIYAWPIKMRYVREAVRAFGDSIGAGFVLWMFHAVISIILLFLGASAFGVPVADSSNADMPGWLALLMLAVVIKELVFLGFLMWDGKESSDAPVSRYIRPNRREWLIDFILVSYACVAYSATWGAITMNMTLEKENPVMFVVNVCVSALLFLIFYLPLRIPYWLEEVAQTKTHSDRFKLLVSIFSVLIPALVSLS
;
A
#
# COMPACT_ATOMS: atom_id res chain seq x y z
N MET A 1 -0.53 33.93 -18.79
CA MET A 1 -1.47 33.02 -18.11
C MET A 1 -0.71 32.32 -16.98
N ASN A 2 -1.09 32.51 -15.71
CA ASN A 2 -0.33 32.04 -14.54
C ASN A 2 -0.21 30.50 -14.54
N MET A 3 0.95 29.95 -14.91
CA MET A 3 1.23 28.50 -14.84
C MET A 3 0.96 27.94 -13.43
N HIS A 4 1.13 28.75 -12.38
CA HIS A 4 0.79 28.40 -10.99
C HIS A 4 -0.69 28.08 -10.72
N ARG A 5 -1.64 28.50 -11.57
CA ARG A 5 -3.05 28.15 -11.41
C ARG A 5 -3.41 26.85 -12.13
N VAL A 6 -2.82 26.60 -13.30
CA VAL A 6 -3.11 25.39 -14.10
C VAL A 6 -2.58 24.14 -13.39
N GLY A 7 -1.39 24.20 -12.77
CA GLY A 7 -0.83 23.07 -12.03
C GLY A 7 -1.65 22.63 -10.81
N ARG A 8 -2.44 23.51 -10.17
CA ARG A 8 -3.19 23.14 -8.94
C ARG A 8 -4.43 22.29 -9.16
N GLN A 9 -5.03 22.33 -10.35
CA GLN A 9 -6.26 21.56 -10.61
C GLN A 9 -5.98 20.12 -11.01
N ILE A 10 -4.78 19.85 -11.53
CA ILE A 10 -4.48 18.62 -12.25
C ILE A 10 -4.24 17.44 -11.29
N TYR A 11 -3.65 17.67 -10.13
CA TYR A 11 -3.24 16.61 -9.19
C TYR A 11 -4.28 16.31 -8.09
N ARG A 12 -5.41 17.03 -8.08
CA ARG A 12 -6.30 17.09 -6.90
C ARG A 12 -7.22 15.88 -6.72
N TRP A 13 -7.38 15.05 -7.74
CA TRP A 13 -8.40 13.99 -7.79
C TRP A 13 -7.85 12.57 -7.68
N GLU A 14 -6.55 12.36 -7.87
CA GLU A 14 -5.99 11.02 -7.98
C GLU A 14 -6.08 10.25 -6.67
N GLY A 15 -5.78 10.89 -5.54
CA GLY A 15 -5.90 10.22 -4.26
C GLY A 15 -7.36 9.88 -3.90
N GLY A 16 -8.33 10.68 -4.37
CA GLY A 16 -9.76 10.35 -4.26
C GLY A 16 -10.14 9.17 -5.15
N LEU A 17 -9.68 9.14 -6.39
CA LEU A 17 -9.91 8.02 -7.30
C LEU A 17 -9.27 6.72 -6.79
N PHE A 18 -8.04 6.80 -6.27
CA PHE A 18 -7.37 5.69 -5.59
C PHE A 18 -8.27 5.10 -4.51
N ASN A 19 -8.79 5.93 -3.62
CA ASN A 19 -9.66 5.50 -2.53
C ASN A 19 -10.98 4.89 -3.02
N VAL A 20 -11.59 5.46 -4.07
CA VAL A 20 -12.80 4.88 -4.69
C VAL A 20 -12.52 3.49 -5.28
N LEU A 21 -11.41 3.32 -6.00
CA LEU A 21 -11.02 2.03 -6.56
C LEU A 21 -10.72 1.01 -5.45
N CYS A 22 -10.02 1.41 -4.39
CA CYS A 22 -9.79 0.57 -3.21
C CYS A 22 -11.11 0.16 -2.53
N ALA A 23 -12.05 1.09 -2.35
CA ALA A 23 -13.35 0.80 -1.75
C ALA A 23 -14.14 -0.24 -2.57
N ILE A 24 -14.19 -0.07 -3.90
CA ILE A 24 -14.83 -1.04 -4.81
C ILE A 24 -14.14 -2.40 -4.70
N TYR A 25 -12.80 -2.42 -4.71
CA TYR A 25 -12.03 -3.65 -4.57
C TYR A 25 -12.31 -4.37 -3.25
N PHE A 26 -12.30 -3.66 -2.12
CA PHE A 26 -12.53 -4.25 -0.80
C PHE A 26 -13.94 -4.85 -0.64
N ILE A 27 -14.94 -4.33 -1.37
CA ILE A 27 -16.28 -4.92 -1.39
C ILE A 27 -16.32 -6.17 -2.29
N VAL A 28 -15.68 -6.13 -3.46
CA VAL A 28 -15.89 -7.16 -4.51
C VAL A 28 -14.88 -8.30 -4.42
N LEU A 29 -13.59 -8.00 -4.27
CA LEU A 29 -12.49 -8.97 -4.35
C LEU A 29 -11.75 -9.14 -3.01
N GLY A 30 -11.80 -8.13 -2.13
CA GLY A 30 -11.17 -8.14 -0.82
C GLY A 30 -11.43 -9.42 0.00
N PRO A 31 -12.69 -9.85 0.20
CA PRO A 31 -13.01 -11.02 1.03
C PRO A 31 -12.32 -12.29 0.52
N ARG A 32 -12.27 -12.50 -0.80
CA ARG A 32 -11.63 -13.68 -1.39
C ARG A 32 -10.13 -13.72 -1.15
N VAL A 33 -9.46 -12.57 -1.17
CA VAL A 33 -8.02 -12.49 -0.87
C VAL A 33 -7.76 -12.66 0.62
N VAL A 34 -8.60 -12.10 1.48
CA VAL A 34 -8.54 -12.27 2.95
C VAL A 34 -8.71 -13.74 3.32
N GLU A 35 -9.77 -14.40 2.84
CA GLU A 35 -10.04 -15.83 3.08
C GLU A 35 -8.90 -16.72 2.58
N ALA A 36 -8.37 -16.42 1.39
CA ALA A 36 -7.25 -17.16 0.83
C ALA A 36 -5.95 -17.01 1.64
N ALA A 37 -5.69 -15.79 2.14
CA ALA A 37 -4.52 -15.51 2.97
C ALA A 37 -4.62 -16.19 4.33
N ASP A 38 -5.79 -16.11 4.98
CA ASP A 38 -6.08 -16.80 6.23
C ASP A 38 -5.94 -18.33 6.08
N TYR A 39 -6.54 -18.90 5.04
CA TYR A 39 -6.44 -20.34 4.76
C TYR A 39 -4.99 -20.78 4.48
N ALA A 40 -4.22 -19.98 3.74
CA ALA A 40 -2.82 -20.26 3.43
C ALA A 40 -1.94 -20.39 4.68
N LEU A 41 -2.24 -19.61 5.73
CA LEU A 41 -1.49 -19.64 6.99
C LEU A 41 -2.00 -20.69 7.97
N ARG A 42 -3.31 -20.92 8.03
CA ARG A 42 -3.92 -21.87 8.98
C ARG A 42 -3.73 -23.33 8.62
N THR A 43 -3.55 -23.62 7.33
CA THR A 43 -3.52 -25.00 6.83
C THR A 43 -2.14 -25.32 6.27
N PRO A 44 -1.25 -25.94 7.08
CA PRO A 44 0.06 -26.38 6.61
C PRO A 44 -0.06 -27.24 5.35
N GLY A 45 0.74 -26.94 4.33
CA GLY A 45 0.70 -27.63 3.04
C GLY A 45 -0.48 -27.26 2.14
N SER A 46 -1.27 -26.23 2.49
CA SER A 46 -2.29 -25.68 1.60
C SER A 46 -1.67 -25.18 0.28
N LYS A 47 -2.42 -25.33 -0.81
CA LYS A 47 -1.96 -25.04 -2.17
C LYS A 47 -2.82 -23.97 -2.81
N VAL A 48 -2.82 -22.77 -2.22
CA VAL A 48 -3.51 -21.60 -2.77
C VAL A 48 -2.62 -20.91 -3.81
N HIS A 49 -2.16 -21.66 -4.81
CA HIS A 49 -1.13 -21.20 -5.75
C HIS A 49 -1.50 -19.89 -6.46
N TRP A 50 -2.78 -19.67 -6.74
CA TRP A 50 -3.25 -18.44 -7.38
C TRP A 50 -2.93 -17.20 -6.54
N LEU A 51 -3.03 -17.28 -5.20
CA LEU A 51 -2.68 -16.18 -4.31
C LEU A 51 -1.17 -15.95 -4.36
N GLY A 52 -0.38 -17.03 -4.31
CA GLY A 52 1.08 -16.94 -4.44
C GLY A 52 1.52 -16.25 -5.75
N PHE A 53 0.94 -16.67 -6.88
CA PHE A 53 1.20 -16.02 -8.18
C PHE A 53 0.73 -14.57 -8.22
N LEU A 54 -0.42 -14.26 -7.63
CA LEU A 54 -0.93 -12.90 -7.54
C LEU A 54 0.03 -12.00 -6.74
N LEU A 55 0.47 -12.44 -5.56
CA LEU A 55 1.40 -11.70 -4.69
C LEU A 55 2.76 -11.49 -5.35
N ILE A 56 3.29 -12.49 -6.04
CA ILE A 56 4.53 -12.34 -6.83
C ILE A 56 4.30 -11.33 -7.96
N GLY A 57 3.21 -11.45 -8.69
CA GLY A 57 2.88 -10.59 -9.83
C GLY A 57 2.75 -9.12 -9.41
N ILE A 58 1.99 -8.83 -8.36
CA ILE A 58 1.83 -7.46 -7.86
C ILE A 58 3.13 -6.90 -7.26
N GLY A 59 3.94 -7.72 -6.57
CA GLY A 59 5.23 -7.29 -6.04
C GLY A 59 6.24 -6.95 -7.14
N VAL A 60 6.30 -7.73 -8.22
CA VAL A 60 7.14 -7.40 -9.39
C VAL A 60 6.63 -6.16 -10.10
N ALA A 61 5.32 -6.03 -10.27
CA ALA A 61 4.72 -4.86 -10.90
C ALA A 61 4.99 -3.58 -10.09
N GLU A 62 4.96 -3.66 -8.77
CA GLU A 62 5.33 -2.58 -7.86
C GLU A 62 6.79 -2.11 -8.06
N ILE A 63 7.76 -3.04 -8.15
CA ILE A 63 9.18 -2.72 -8.40
C ILE A 63 9.34 -1.84 -9.65
N TYR A 64 8.55 -2.10 -10.68
CA TYR A 64 8.55 -1.30 -11.90
C TYR A 64 7.82 0.05 -11.74
N ALA A 65 6.65 0.03 -11.12
CA ALA A 65 5.74 1.17 -11.05
C ALA A 65 6.24 2.25 -10.07
N TRP A 66 6.79 1.83 -8.93
CA TRP A 66 7.17 2.73 -7.84
C TRP A 66 8.21 3.79 -8.25
N PRO A 67 9.37 3.44 -8.84
CA PRO A 67 10.37 4.43 -9.22
C PRO A 67 9.85 5.42 -10.26
N ILE A 68 8.90 4.99 -11.09
CA ILE A 68 8.27 5.85 -12.11
C ILE A 68 7.32 6.84 -11.42
N LYS A 69 6.40 6.37 -10.57
CA LYS A 69 5.46 7.27 -9.86
C LYS A 69 6.21 8.26 -8.97
N MET A 70 7.27 7.82 -8.28
CA MET A 70 8.08 8.72 -7.44
C MET A 70 8.72 9.89 -8.20
N ARG A 71 8.94 9.78 -9.52
CA ARG A 71 9.38 10.94 -10.33
C ARG A 71 8.29 12.01 -10.43
N TYR A 72 7.03 11.60 -10.66
CA TYR A 72 5.88 12.51 -10.68
C TYR A 72 5.63 13.14 -9.30
N VAL A 73 5.72 12.33 -8.24
CA VAL A 73 5.54 12.81 -6.86
C VAL A 73 6.60 13.84 -6.50
N ARG A 74 7.87 13.62 -6.84
CA ARG A 74 8.94 14.60 -6.55
C ARG A 74 8.72 15.93 -7.25
N GLU A 75 8.23 15.92 -8.49
CA GLU A 75 7.89 17.16 -9.20
C GLU A 75 6.76 17.92 -8.49
N ALA A 76 5.73 17.20 -8.03
CA ALA A 76 4.66 17.79 -7.23
C ALA A 76 5.18 18.36 -5.90
N VAL A 77 6.02 17.61 -5.17
CA VAL A 77 6.62 18.03 -3.90
C VAL A 77 7.48 19.28 -4.09
N ARG A 78 8.30 19.37 -5.14
CA ARG A 78 9.09 20.59 -5.45
C ARG A 78 8.22 21.80 -5.75
N ALA A 79 7.12 21.59 -6.48
CA ALA A 79 6.23 22.68 -6.86
C ALA A 79 5.46 23.27 -5.67
N PHE A 80 5.22 22.49 -4.61
CA PHE A 80 4.35 22.89 -3.51
C PHE A 80 5.00 22.94 -2.12
N GLY A 81 6.17 22.33 -1.95
CA GLY A 81 6.97 22.27 -0.71
C GLY A 81 6.41 21.23 0.28
N ASP A 82 7.27 20.33 0.79
CA ASP A 82 6.90 19.40 1.87
C ASP A 82 8.12 18.91 2.67
N SER A 83 7.86 18.43 3.90
CA SER A 83 8.82 17.74 4.75
C SER A 83 8.76 16.23 4.53
N ILE A 84 9.83 15.65 3.98
CA ILE A 84 9.97 14.22 3.64
C ILE A 84 9.84 13.27 4.86
N GLY A 85 9.87 13.80 6.10
CA GLY A 85 9.90 13.01 7.33
C GLY A 85 8.76 11.99 7.50
N ALA A 86 7.54 12.32 7.05
CA ALA A 86 6.42 11.37 7.11
C ALA A 86 6.62 10.15 6.18
N GLY A 87 7.33 10.33 5.06
CA GLY A 87 7.62 9.26 4.12
C GLY A 87 8.47 8.15 4.72
N PHE A 88 9.43 8.49 5.61
CA PHE A 88 10.32 7.51 6.22
C PHE A 88 9.57 6.53 7.15
N VAL A 89 8.67 7.06 8.00
CA VAL A 89 7.88 6.22 8.91
C VAL A 89 6.96 5.29 8.12
N LEU A 90 6.31 5.80 7.09
CA LEU A 90 5.47 4.98 6.22
C LEU A 90 6.31 3.91 5.51
N TRP A 91 7.52 4.24 5.04
CA TRP A 91 8.43 3.29 4.42
C TRP A 91 8.81 2.14 5.37
N MET A 92 9.05 2.41 6.65
CA MET A 92 9.35 1.35 7.62
C MET A 92 8.24 0.30 7.68
N PHE A 93 6.98 0.74 7.75
CA PHE A 93 5.84 -0.17 7.73
C PHE A 93 5.66 -0.84 6.36
N HIS A 94 5.96 -0.16 5.27
CA HIS A 94 5.96 -0.74 3.93
C HIS A 94 6.93 -1.92 3.83
N ALA A 95 8.12 -1.79 4.41
CA ALA A 95 9.10 -2.86 4.46
C ALA A 95 8.59 -4.07 5.28
N VAL A 96 7.95 -3.83 6.42
CA VAL A 96 7.31 -4.90 7.22
C VAL A 96 6.22 -5.62 6.41
N ILE A 97 5.37 -4.87 5.70
CA ILE A 97 4.33 -5.45 4.85
C ILE A 97 4.94 -6.32 3.76
N SER A 98 5.99 -5.87 3.09
CA SER A 98 6.68 -6.66 2.06
C SER A 98 7.24 -7.98 2.58
N ILE A 99 7.73 -8.01 3.83
CA ILE A 99 8.17 -9.25 4.49
C ILE A 99 6.97 -10.17 4.80
N ILE A 100 5.85 -9.61 5.28
CA ILE A 100 4.61 -10.39 5.50
C ILE A 100 4.14 -11.01 4.18
N LEU A 101 4.11 -10.24 3.09
CA LEU A 101 3.69 -10.73 1.78
C LEU A 101 4.62 -11.82 1.22
N LEU A 102 5.94 -11.71 1.47
CA LEU A 102 6.89 -12.77 1.10
C LEU A 102 6.54 -14.09 1.80
N PHE A 103 6.36 -14.04 3.12
CA PHE A 103 6.01 -15.23 3.90
C PHE A 103 4.66 -15.80 3.52
N LEU A 104 3.66 -14.94 3.34
CA LEU A 104 2.33 -15.35 2.90
C LEU A 104 2.37 -15.98 1.50
N GLY A 105 3.14 -15.39 0.58
CA GLY A 105 3.38 -15.95 -0.74
C GLY A 105 4.01 -17.34 -0.68
N ALA A 106 5.01 -17.54 0.20
CA ALA A 106 5.62 -18.85 0.42
C ALA A 106 4.61 -19.85 1.02
N SER A 107 3.82 -19.45 2.02
CA SER A 107 2.77 -20.28 2.61
C SER A 107 1.69 -20.67 1.60
N ALA A 108 1.35 -19.80 0.65
CA ALA A 108 0.41 -20.11 -0.43
C ALA A 108 0.91 -21.24 -1.38
N PHE A 109 2.22 -21.50 -1.41
CA PHE A 109 2.84 -22.65 -2.09
C PHE A 109 3.09 -23.85 -1.16
N GLY A 110 2.54 -23.83 0.05
CA GLY A 110 2.64 -24.90 1.04
C GLY A 110 3.97 -24.92 1.81
N VAL A 111 4.74 -23.83 1.78
CA VAL A 111 5.97 -23.72 2.56
C VAL A 111 5.62 -23.42 4.03
N PRO A 112 6.02 -24.27 4.99
CA PRO A 112 5.75 -24.03 6.40
C PRO A 112 6.59 -22.84 6.88
N VAL A 113 5.93 -21.77 7.32
CA VAL A 113 6.58 -20.56 7.86
C VAL A 113 6.37 -20.42 9.37
N ALA A 114 5.37 -21.10 9.95
CA ALA A 114 4.92 -20.90 11.33
C ALA A 114 5.21 -22.06 12.31
N ASP A 115 5.82 -23.16 11.86
CA ASP A 115 6.07 -24.32 12.73
C ASP A 115 7.31 -24.10 13.62
N SER A 116 7.04 -23.55 14.79
CA SER A 116 7.97 -22.93 15.74
C SER A 116 8.84 -23.88 16.57
N SER A 117 9.08 -25.13 16.13
CA SER A 117 9.79 -26.08 16.99
C SER A 117 11.20 -26.46 16.56
N ASN A 118 11.63 -26.27 15.31
CA ASN A 118 13.02 -26.47 14.83
C ASN A 118 13.17 -26.31 13.29
N ALA A 119 12.19 -25.74 12.58
CA ALA A 119 12.28 -25.63 11.12
C ALA A 119 13.22 -24.48 10.74
N ASP A 120 14.46 -24.82 10.36
CA ASP A 120 15.35 -23.87 9.70
C ASP A 120 14.66 -23.32 8.46
N MET A 121 14.67 -21.98 8.33
CA MET A 121 14.15 -21.32 7.14
C MET A 121 14.88 -21.87 5.90
N PRO A 122 14.17 -22.35 4.86
CA PRO A 122 14.83 -22.82 3.65
C PRO A 122 15.76 -21.76 3.08
N GLY A 123 16.99 -22.11 2.71
CA GLY A 123 18.00 -21.14 2.26
C GLY A 123 17.55 -20.26 1.09
N TRP A 124 16.69 -20.78 0.20
CA TRP A 124 16.10 -19.99 -0.89
C TRP A 124 15.15 -18.89 -0.39
N LEU A 125 14.42 -19.12 0.71
CA LEU A 125 13.54 -18.13 1.32
C LEU A 125 14.35 -17.03 2.02
N ALA A 126 15.48 -17.39 2.63
CA ALA A 126 16.43 -16.42 3.17
C ALA A 126 17.03 -15.51 2.06
N LEU A 127 17.32 -16.07 0.88
CA LEU A 127 17.76 -15.29 -0.29
C LEU A 127 16.66 -14.32 -0.76
N LEU A 128 15.40 -14.77 -0.80
CA LEU A 128 14.28 -13.89 -1.15
C LEU A 128 14.05 -12.80 -0.12
N MET A 129 14.21 -13.10 1.17
CA MET A 129 14.15 -12.11 2.24
C MET A 129 15.22 -11.02 2.05
N LEU A 130 16.46 -11.41 1.73
CA LEU A 130 17.51 -10.47 1.38
C LEU A 130 17.14 -9.64 0.14
N ALA A 131 16.55 -10.25 -0.88
CA ALA A 131 16.08 -9.54 -2.08
C ALA A 131 14.98 -8.51 -1.76
N VAL A 132 14.04 -8.85 -0.88
CA VAL A 132 13.00 -7.91 -0.40
C VAL A 132 13.63 -6.76 0.38
N VAL A 133 14.61 -7.03 1.26
CA VAL A 133 15.33 -5.96 1.97
C VAL A 133 16.06 -5.03 0.99
N ILE A 134 16.75 -5.58 -0.01
CA ILE A 134 17.40 -4.78 -1.06
C ILE A 134 16.34 -3.94 -1.83
N LYS A 135 15.20 -4.53 -2.18
CA LYS A 135 14.07 -3.82 -2.82
C LYS A 135 13.64 -2.61 -1.99
N GLU A 136 13.39 -2.82 -0.70
CA GLU A 136 12.94 -1.76 0.20
C GLU A 136 14.00 -0.66 0.39
N LEU A 137 15.28 -1.02 0.47
CA LEU A 137 16.37 -0.03 0.52
C LEU A 137 16.46 0.79 -0.78
N VAL A 138 16.19 0.19 -1.94
CA VAL A 138 16.10 0.91 -3.21
C VAL A 138 14.91 1.88 -3.20
N PHE A 139 13.76 1.46 -2.69
CA PHE A 139 12.59 2.34 -2.54
C PHE A 139 12.86 3.52 -1.60
N LEU A 140 13.54 3.28 -0.47
CA LEU A 140 14.01 4.33 0.42
C LEU A 140 14.97 5.29 -0.30
N GLY A 141 15.90 4.75 -1.07
CA GLY A 141 16.81 5.54 -1.91
C GLY A 141 16.04 6.48 -2.83
N PHE A 142 15.01 5.99 -3.53
CA PHE A 142 14.16 6.83 -4.38
C PHE A 142 13.35 7.88 -3.60
N LEU A 143 12.91 7.56 -2.40
CA LEU A 143 12.17 8.46 -1.51
C LEU A 143 13.05 9.58 -0.98
N MET A 144 14.29 9.28 -0.56
CA MET A 144 15.25 10.25 -0.03
C MET A 144 16.02 11.01 -1.11
N TRP A 145 15.94 10.57 -2.36
CA TRP A 145 16.63 11.20 -3.47
C TRP A 145 16.02 12.57 -3.78
N ASP A 146 16.73 13.62 -3.36
CA ASP A 146 16.37 15.03 -3.57
C ASP A 146 16.37 15.41 -5.07
N GLY A 147 17.07 14.63 -5.90
CA GLY A 147 16.96 14.69 -7.35
C GLY A 147 17.37 16.01 -7.94
N LYS A 148 18.66 16.30 -7.92
CA LYS A 148 19.27 17.19 -8.90
C LYS A 148 19.22 16.56 -10.31
N GLU A 149 18.03 16.14 -10.77
CA GLU A 149 17.75 16.05 -12.20
C GLU A 149 17.97 17.45 -12.73
N SER A 150 18.83 17.56 -13.75
CA SER A 150 19.23 18.85 -14.32
C SER A 150 17.97 19.69 -14.55
N SER A 151 18.08 20.99 -14.30
CA SER A 151 17.05 22.02 -14.55
C SER A 151 16.46 22.02 -15.97
N ASP A 152 16.93 21.13 -16.84
CA ASP A 152 16.68 21.05 -18.27
C ASP A 152 15.72 19.91 -18.64
N ALA A 153 15.26 19.09 -17.70
CA ALA A 153 14.18 18.14 -17.99
C ALA A 153 12.89 18.94 -18.28
N PRO A 154 12.32 18.85 -19.48
CA PRO A 154 11.21 19.73 -19.85
C PRO A 154 9.97 19.35 -19.03
N VAL A 155 9.49 20.28 -18.20
CA VAL A 155 8.28 20.19 -17.33
C VAL A 155 7.09 19.53 -18.04
N SER A 156 7.01 19.69 -19.38
CA SER A 156 6.06 19.01 -20.26
C SER A 156 5.92 17.49 -20.05
N ARG A 157 6.98 16.78 -19.62
CA ARG A 157 6.96 15.32 -19.41
C ARG A 157 6.09 14.89 -18.24
N TYR A 158 5.87 15.78 -17.28
CA TYR A 158 5.08 15.54 -16.08
C TYR A 158 3.71 16.21 -16.13
N ILE A 159 3.33 16.75 -17.30
CA ILE A 159 1.97 17.26 -17.54
C ILE A 159 1.00 16.07 -17.64
N ARG A 160 -0.08 16.17 -16.87
CA ARG A 160 -1.21 15.23 -16.91
C ARG A 160 -2.38 15.82 -17.72
N PRO A 161 -3.25 14.97 -18.29
CA PRO A 161 -3.30 13.51 -18.17
C PRO A 161 -2.24 12.80 -19.01
N ASN A 162 -1.62 11.75 -18.45
CA ASN A 162 -0.65 10.91 -19.14
C ASN A 162 -1.07 9.45 -19.06
N ARG A 163 -1.36 8.80 -20.20
CA ARG A 163 -1.80 7.39 -20.25
C ARG A 163 -0.81 6.44 -19.57
N ARG A 164 0.50 6.74 -19.67
CA ARG A 164 1.52 5.94 -19.01
C ARG A 164 1.40 6.04 -17.50
N GLU A 165 1.16 7.23 -16.98
CA GLU A 165 0.96 7.42 -15.54
C GLU A 165 -0.29 6.71 -15.03
N TRP A 166 -1.40 6.76 -15.78
CA TRP A 166 -2.61 6.00 -15.44
C TRP A 166 -2.37 4.49 -15.28
N LEU A 167 -1.53 3.90 -16.13
CA LEU A 167 -1.15 2.49 -16.00
C LEU A 167 -0.32 2.25 -14.74
N ILE A 168 0.65 3.13 -14.45
CA ILE A 168 1.44 3.07 -13.22
C ILE A 168 0.54 3.18 -12.00
N ASP A 169 -0.43 4.10 -12.04
CA ASP A 169 -1.38 4.29 -10.94
C ASP A 169 -2.26 3.08 -10.74
N PHE A 170 -2.78 2.51 -11.82
CA PHE A 170 -3.56 1.28 -11.75
C PHE A 170 -2.78 0.12 -11.13
N ILE A 171 -1.49 -0.02 -11.47
CA ILE A 171 -0.61 -1.03 -10.88
C ILE A 171 -0.45 -0.81 -9.36
N LEU A 172 -0.16 0.43 -8.94
CA LEU A 172 0.06 0.75 -7.53
C LEU A 172 -1.23 0.64 -6.69
N VAL A 173 -2.38 1.04 -7.25
CA VAL A 173 -3.70 0.80 -6.63
C VAL A 173 -3.94 -0.69 -6.44
N SER A 174 -3.71 -1.49 -7.49
CA SER A 174 -3.90 -2.94 -7.46
C SER A 174 -2.99 -3.60 -6.43
N TYR A 175 -1.71 -3.18 -6.39
CA TYR A 175 -0.77 -3.61 -5.37
C TYR A 175 -1.28 -3.26 -3.97
N ALA A 176 -1.62 -2.00 -3.69
CA ALA A 176 -2.08 -1.58 -2.37
C ALA A 176 -3.33 -2.33 -1.92
N CYS A 177 -4.29 -2.55 -2.82
CA CYS A 177 -5.50 -3.33 -2.58
C CYS A 177 -5.19 -4.77 -2.16
N VAL A 178 -4.45 -5.50 -3.00
CA VAL A 178 -4.15 -6.91 -2.79
C VAL A 178 -3.21 -7.10 -1.59
N ALA A 179 -2.15 -6.27 -1.50
CA ALA A 179 -1.21 -6.28 -0.38
C ALA A 179 -1.94 -6.05 0.94
N TYR A 180 -2.79 -5.03 1.00
CA TYR A 180 -3.57 -4.73 2.20
C TYR A 180 -4.46 -5.92 2.59
N SER A 181 -5.29 -6.43 1.68
CA SER A 181 -6.19 -7.55 1.98
C SER A 181 -5.45 -8.82 2.39
N ALA A 182 -4.32 -9.11 1.75
CA ALA A 182 -3.50 -10.27 2.06
C ALA A 182 -2.82 -10.14 3.44
N THR A 183 -2.20 -9.00 3.72
CA THR A 183 -1.64 -8.69 5.05
C THR A 183 -2.72 -8.68 6.11
N TRP A 184 -3.90 -8.15 5.80
CA TRP A 184 -5.02 -8.11 6.72
C TRP A 184 -5.45 -9.52 7.13
N GLY A 185 -5.73 -10.41 6.17
CA GLY A 185 -6.05 -11.81 6.45
C GLY A 185 -4.96 -12.51 7.29
N ALA A 186 -3.69 -12.16 7.07
CA ALA A 186 -2.59 -12.70 7.86
C ALA A 186 -2.58 -12.23 9.32
N ILE A 187 -2.83 -10.95 9.58
CA ILE A 187 -2.73 -10.38 10.94
C ILE A 187 -4.02 -10.53 11.75
N THR A 188 -5.19 -10.58 11.09
CA THR A 188 -6.49 -10.68 11.77
C THR A 188 -6.98 -12.11 11.91
N MET A 189 -6.13 -13.10 11.60
CA MET A 189 -6.43 -14.52 11.70
C MET A 189 -7.16 -14.87 13.01
N ASN A 190 -6.80 -14.28 14.14
CA ASN A 190 -7.45 -14.57 15.43
C ASN A 190 -8.31 -13.43 16.00
N MET A 191 -8.58 -12.40 15.21
CA MET A 191 -9.42 -11.29 15.64
C MET A 191 -10.88 -11.56 15.27
N THR A 192 -11.69 -11.88 16.27
CA THR A 192 -13.15 -11.96 16.11
C THR A 192 -13.79 -10.68 16.62
N LEU A 193 -14.77 -10.15 15.89
CA LEU A 193 -15.59 -9.03 16.37
C LEU A 193 -16.63 -9.58 17.34
N GLU A 194 -16.45 -9.34 18.65
CA GLU A 194 -17.39 -9.77 19.69
C GLU A 194 -18.69 -8.95 19.63
N LYS A 195 -19.64 -9.35 18.78
CA LYS A 195 -20.90 -8.62 18.55
C LYS A 195 -21.82 -8.61 19.80
N GLU A 196 -21.67 -9.57 20.70
CA GLU A 196 -22.51 -9.72 21.90
C GLU A 196 -22.11 -8.78 23.04
N ASN A 197 -20.83 -8.37 23.10
CA ASN A 197 -20.31 -7.47 24.13
C ASN A 197 -20.05 -6.09 23.51
N PRO A 198 -20.91 -5.07 23.73
CA PRO A 198 -20.80 -3.79 23.05
C PRO A 198 -19.49 -3.05 23.37
N VAL A 199 -18.94 -3.23 24.57
CA VAL A 199 -17.66 -2.61 24.96
C VAL A 199 -16.51 -3.24 24.17
N MET A 200 -16.44 -4.58 24.14
CA MET A 200 -15.42 -5.29 23.37
C MET A 200 -15.57 -5.06 21.87
N PHE A 201 -16.79 -4.98 21.36
CA PHE A 201 -17.06 -4.62 19.97
C PHE A 201 -16.43 -3.26 19.60
N VAL A 202 -16.68 -2.23 20.41
CA VAL A 202 -16.11 -0.88 20.17
C VAL A 202 -14.58 -0.91 20.25
N VAL A 203 -14.01 -1.62 21.23
CA VAL A 203 -12.55 -1.79 21.34
C VAL A 203 -12.00 -2.46 20.09
N ASN A 204 -12.59 -3.57 19.63
CA ASN A 204 -12.13 -4.29 18.44
C ASN A 204 -12.24 -3.42 17.18
N VAL A 205 -13.33 -2.65 17.01
CA VAL A 205 -13.47 -1.69 15.90
C VAL A 205 -12.38 -0.62 15.94
N CYS A 206 -12.08 -0.05 17.11
CA CYS A 206 -11.02 0.94 17.27
C CYS A 206 -9.63 0.35 16.95
N VAL A 207 -9.35 -0.86 17.43
CA VAL A 207 -8.08 -1.56 17.13
C VAL A 207 -7.99 -1.86 15.64
N SER A 208 -9.05 -2.38 15.01
CA SER A 208 -9.08 -2.63 13.57
C SER A 208 -8.91 -1.33 12.77
N ALA A 209 -9.52 -0.22 13.18
CA ALA A 209 -9.32 1.07 12.53
C ALA A 209 -7.86 1.55 12.64
N LEU A 210 -7.23 1.33 13.79
CA LEU A 210 -5.82 1.67 13.99
C LEU A 210 -4.90 0.79 13.12
N LEU A 211 -5.12 -0.53 13.11
CA LEU A 211 -4.37 -1.46 12.27
C LEU A 211 -4.57 -1.13 10.79
N PHE A 212 -5.80 -0.77 10.37
CA PHE A 212 -6.07 -0.31 9.00
C PHE A 212 -5.15 0.85 8.67
N LEU A 213 -5.08 1.89 9.49
CA LEU A 213 -4.23 3.05 9.23
C LEU A 213 -2.74 2.67 9.18
N ILE A 214 -2.29 1.81 10.09
CA ILE A 214 -0.90 1.34 10.15
C ILE A 214 -0.48 0.59 8.89
N PHE A 215 -1.36 -0.25 8.33
CA PHE A 215 -1.02 -1.09 7.17
C PHE A 215 -1.46 -0.52 5.81
N TYR A 216 -2.52 0.28 5.77
CA TYR A 216 -3.04 0.88 4.54
C TYR A 216 -2.20 2.09 4.09
N LEU A 217 -1.87 3.01 5.01
CA LEU A 217 -1.16 4.24 4.65
C LEU A 217 0.23 3.98 4.03
N PRO A 218 1.04 3.02 4.51
CA PRO A 218 2.32 2.67 3.88
C PRO A 218 2.20 2.23 2.43
N LEU A 219 1.14 1.53 2.06
CA LEU A 219 0.90 1.08 0.69
C LEU A 219 0.50 2.23 -0.25
N ARG A 220 0.16 3.39 0.32
CA ARG A 220 -0.28 4.61 -0.38
C ARG A 220 0.77 5.71 -0.41
N ILE A 221 2.02 5.46 0.02
CA ILE A 221 3.06 6.51 0.15
C ILE A 221 3.13 7.47 -1.06
N PRO A 222 3.16 7.03 -2.33
CA PRO A 222 3.27 7.96 -3.46
C PRO A 222 2.11 8.96 -3.52
N TYR A 223 0.88 8.49 -3.30
CA TYR A 223 -0.32 9.33 -3.30
C TYR A 223 -0.41 10.19 -2.04
N TRP A 224 -0.01 9.64 -0.89
CA TRP A 224 0.04 10.39 0.36
C TRP A 224 0.96 11.61 0.25
N LEU A 225 2.19 11.41 -0.25
CA LEU A 225 3.15 12.51 -0.45
C LEU A 225 2.61 13.55 -1.44
N GLU A 226 1.99 13.09 -2.52
CA GLU A 226 1.40 13.98 -3.53
C GLU A 226 0.24 14.82 -2.96
N GLU A 227 -0.64 14.23 -2.15
CA GLU A 227 -1.76 14.92 -1.50
C GLU A 227 -1.30 15.86 -0.39
N VAL A 228 -0.33 15.44 0.44
CA VAL A 228 0.21 16.26 1.53
C VAL A 228 0.89 17.51 0.96
N ALA A 229 1.71 17.37 -0.09
CA ALA A 229 2.32 18.51 -0.78
C ALA A 229 1.27 19.53 -1.27
N GLN A 230 0.08 19.08 -1.66
CA GLN A 230 -1.00 19.95 -2.13
C GLN A 230 -1.86 20.54 -1.00
N THR A 231 -1.75 20.01 0.21
CA THR A 231 -2.64 20.33 1.32
C THR A 231 -2.23 21.64 1.99
N LYS A 232 -2.86 22.75 1.56
CA LYS A 232 -2.54 24.11 2.05
C LYS A 232 -3.48 24.63 3.11
N THR A 233 -4.70 24.09 3.19
CA THR A 233 -5.74 24.59 4.10
C THR A 233 -6.23 23.50 5.05
N HIS A 234 -6.82 23.89 6.18
CA HIS A 234 -7.50 22.96 7.08
C HIS A 234 -8.64 22.20 6.39
N SER A 235 -9.34 22.83 5.44
CA SER A 235 -10.39 22.17 4.66
C SER A 235 -9.83 21.05 3.79
N ASP A 236 -8.66 21.25 3.18
CA ASP A 236 -8.00 20.21 2.39
C ASP A 236 -7.54 19.05 3.29
N ARG A 237 -7.01 19.33 4.49
CA ARG A 237 -6.66 18.29 5.49
C ARG A 237 -7.87 17.45 5.88
N PHE A 238 -9.01 18.10 6.13
CA PHE A 238 -10.24 17.39 6.47
C PHE A 238 -10.71 16.49 5.32
N LYS A 239 -10.65 16.98 4.07
CA LYS A 239 -10.98 16.17 2.88
C LYS A 239 -10.05 14.97 2.72
N LEU A 240 -8.76 15.15 2.96
CA LEU A 240 -7.78 14.05 2.94
C LEU A 240 -8.15 12.98 3.97
N LEU A 241 -8.45 13.38 5.21
CA LEU A 241 -8.87 12.45 6.26
C LEU A 241 -10.17 11.73 5.89
N VAL A 242 -11.20 12.46 5.46
CA VAL A 242 -12.49 11.87 5.03
C VAL A 242 -12.27 10.88 3.88
N SER A 243 -11.39 11.21 2.94
CA SER A 243 -11.04 10.32 1.82
C SER A 243 -10.44 9.00 2.31
N ILE A 244 -9.50 9.05 3.26
CA ILE A 244 -8.90 7.83 3.87
C ILE A 244 -9.94 7.04 4.67
N PHE A 245 -10.71 7.71 5.51
CA PHE A 245 -11.75 7.06 6.33
C PHE A 245 -12.91 6.49 5.49
N SER A 246 -13.13 6.99 4.28
CA SER A 246 -14.14 6.43 3.38
C SER A 246 -13.81 5.02 2.90
N VAL A 247 -12.51 4.65 2.90
CA VAL A 247 -12.04 3.31 2.54
C VAL A 247 -12.05 2.36 3.75
N LEU A 248 -11.92 2.91 4.96
CA LEU A 248 -11.97 2.14 6.20
C LEU A 248 -13.28 1.35 6.32
N ILE A 249 -14.43 1.95 6.01
CA ILE A 249 -15.74 1.28 6.15
C ILE A 249 -15.81 0.03 5.25
N PRO A 250 -15.60 0.12 3.91
CA PRO A 250 -15.49 -1.06 3.04
C PRO A 250 -14.51 -2.11 3.55
N ALA A 251 -13.32 -1.68 4.01
CA ALA A 251 -12.31 -2.59 4.52
C ALA A 251 -12.80 -3.33 5.77
N LEU A 252 -13.45 -2.64 6.71
CA LEU A 252 -14.03 -3.26 7.92
C LEU A 252 -15.24 -4.14 7.62
N VAL A 253 -16.06 -3.79 6.63
CA VAL A 253 -17.21 -4.61 6.20
C VAL A 253 -16.75 -5.91 5.56
N SER A 254 -15.62 -5.90 4.84
CA SER A 254 -15.03 -7.15 4.32
C SER A 254 -14.58 -8.14 5.41
N LEU A 255 -14.66 -7.75 6.69
CA LEU A 255 -14.26 -8.55 7.86
C LEU A 255 -15.42 -9.21 8.60
N SER A 256 -16.65 -8.77 8.34
CA SER A 256 -17.83 -9.10 9.15
C SER A 256 -18.67 -10.23 8.57
#